data_AF-A0A068RWP2-F1
#
_entry.id   AF-A0A068RWP2-F1
#
_cell.length_a   1.000
_cell.length_b   1.000
_cell.length_c   1.000
_cell.angle_alpha   90.00
_cell.angle_beta   90.00
_cell.angle_gamma   90.00
#
_symmetry.space_group_name_H-M   'P 1'
#
loop_
_entity.id
_entity.type
_entity.pdbx_description
1 polymer ?
#
loop_
_entity_poly.entity_id
_entity_poly.type
_entity_poly.pdbx_seq_one_letter_code
_entity_poly.pdbx_strand_id
1 'polypeptide(L)'
;MAPFTQRYRTFLKAGYAAVGRRANDKQAIRDRIRSRFEHGDMVDPVKSENTLQMLIDASRYRGMERAVVRNICRLYALEKEYAIRPPFYNRKLKPEIKHLHDHAYDDIHLLIQMLNKEMNLCL
;
A
#
# COMPACT_ATOMS: atom_id res chain seq x y z
N MET A 1 17.62 19.52 -8.63
CA MET A 1 16.55 18.51 -8.46
C MET A 1 17.07 17.07 -8.29
N ALA A 2 18.18 16.85 -7.57
CA ALA A 2 18.69 15.52 -7.22
C ALA A 2 18.08 14.81 -5.97
N PRO A 3 17.41 15.47 -4.99
CA PRO A 3 17.09 14.85 -3.71
C PRO A 3 15.93 13.83 -3.75
N PHE A 4 15.01 13.95 -4.71
CA PHE A 4 13.87 13.03 -4.85
C PHE A 4 14.32 11.60 -5.22
N THR A 5 15.34 11.47 -6.07
CA THR A 5 15.82 10.17 -6.55
C THR A 5 16.48 9.36 -5.45
N GLN A 6 17.25 10.02 -4.56
CA GLN A 6 17.89 9.34 -3.43
C GLN A 6 16.85 8.91 -2.39
N ARG A 7 15.89 9.79 -2.07
CA ARG A 7 14.81 9.48 -1.13
C ARG A 7 13.94 8.33 -1.62
N TYR A 8 13.54 8.36 -2.90
CA TYR A 8 12.80 7.26 -3.53
C TYR A 8 13.53 5.91 -3.42
N ARG A 9 14.84 5.87 -3.67
CA ARG A 9 15.66 4.66 -3.51
C ARG A 9 15.69 4.16 -2.07
N THR A 10 15.78 5.05 -1.09
CA THR A 10 15.74 4.69 0.34
C THR A 10 14.42 4.03 0.70
N PHE A 11 13.29 4.61 0.27
CA PHE A 11 11.97 4.04 0.45
C PHE A 11 11.84 2.66 -0.20
N LEU A 12 12.30 2.50 -1.44
CA LEU A 12 12.27 1.20 -2.11
C LEU A 12 13.09 0.15 -1.35
N LYS A 13 14.28 0.51 -0.87
CA LYS A 13 15.13 -0.41 -0.09
C LYS A 13 14.44 -0.83 1.21
N ALA A 14 13.89 0.12 1.95
CA ALA A 14 13.15 -0.16 3.19
C ALA A 14 11.88 -0.98 2.92
N GLY A 15 11.10 -0.61 1.90
CA GLY A 15 9.89 -1.31 1.48
C GLY A 15 10.14 -2.76 1.10
N TYR A 16 11.17 -3.03 0.30
CA TYR A 16 11.56 -4.41 -0.04
C TYR A 16 11.98 -5.23 1.18
N ALA A 17 12.68 -4.61 2.13
CA ALA A 17 13.08 -5.29 3.36
C ALA A 17 11.86 -5.59 4.26
N ALA A 18 10.91 -4.66 4.36
CA ALA A 18 9.66 -4.82 5.11
C ALA A 18 8.81 -6.00 4.60
N VAL A 19 8.56 -6.06 3.29
CA VAL A 19 7.71 -7.12 2.71
C VAL A 19 8.40 -8.48 2.61
N GLY A 20 9.74 -8.51 2.57
CA GLY A 20 10.53 -9.73 2.49
C GLY A 20 10.71 -10.24 1.05
N ARG A 21 10.69 -11.58 0.86
CA ARG A 21 11.14 -12.21 -0.39
C ARG A 21 10.08 -12.40 -1.48
N ARG A 22 8.78 -12.29 -1.15
CA ARG A 22 7.71 -12.58 -2.13
C ARG A 22 7.72 -11.55 -3.26
N ALA A 23 7.76 -12.00 -4.51
CA ALA A 23 7.81 -11.13 -5.68
C ALA A 23 6.60 -10.21 -5.79
N ASN A 24 5.39 -10.76 -5.56
CA ASN A 24 4.15 -9.97 -5.60
C ASN A 24 4.14 -8.87 -4.54
N ASP A 25 4.53 -9.18 -3.30
CA ASP A 25 4.60 -8.19 -2.23
C ASP A 25 5.63 -7.07 -2.57
N LYS A 26 6.75 -7.41 -3.23
CA LYS A 26 7.75 -6.44 -3.71
C LYS A 26 7.23 -5.55 -4.84
N GLN A 27 6.48 -6.11 -5.78
CA GLN A 27 5.89 -5.32 -6.86
C GLN A 27 4.84 -4.35 -6.30
N ALA A 28 3.98 -4.84 -5.40
CA ALA A 28 2.94 -4.02 -4.78
C ALA A 28 3.52 -2.85 -3.98
N ILE A 29 4.54 -3.08 -3.14
CA ILE A 29 5.17 -1.99 -2.36
C ILE A 29 5.88 -0.98 -3.28
N ARG A 30 6.49 -1.43 -4.38
CA ARG A 30 7.10 -0.55 -5.39
C ARG A 30 6.05 0.34 -6.06
N ASP A 31 4.97 -0.26 -6.56
CA ASP A 31 3.90 0.47 -7.25
C ASP A 31 3.26 1.48 -6.31
N ARG A 32 3.09 1.12 -5.03
CA ARG A 32 2.51 1.99 -4.01
C ARG A 32 3.42 3.16 -3.64
N ILE A 33 4.71 2.91 -3.37
CA ILE A 33 5.70 3.98 -3.15
C ILE A 33 5.73 4.92 -4.36
N ARG A 34 5.76 4.35 -5.58
CA ARG A 34 5.75 5.15 -6.81
C ARG A 34 4.51 6.05 -6.90
N SER A 35 3.33 5.50 -6.67
CA SER A 35 2.08 6.25 -6.69
C SER A 35 2.12 7.42 -5.70
N ARG A 36 2.58 7.21 -4.46
CA ARG A 36 2.70 8.27 -3.45
C ARG A 36 3.71 9.35 -3.78
N PHE A 37 4.80 8.99 -4.46
CA PHE A 37 5.76 9.97 -5.00
C PHE A 37 5.16 10.76 -6.18
N GLU A 38 4.38 10.12 -7.05
CA GLU A 38 3.72 10.77 -8.19
C GLU A 38 2.58 11.71 -7.76
N HIS A 39 1.84 11.38 -6.70
CA HIS A 39 0.76 12.22 -6.15
C HIS A 39 1.25 13.36 -5.24
N GLY A 40 2.55 13.42 -4.93
CA GLY A 40 3.11 14.47 -4.06
C GLY A 40 2.85 14.26 -2.56
N ASP A 41 2.27 13.13 -2.13
CA ASP A 41 2.04 12.81 -0.72
C ASP A 41 3.35 12.70 0.09
N MET A 42 4.46 12.45 -0.60
CA MET A 42 5.81 12.34 -0.04
C MET A 42 6.53 13.70 0.09
N VAL A 43 5.86 14.80 -0.23
CA VAL A 43 6.37 16.18 -0.07
C VAL A 43 6.34 16.61 1.39
N ASP A 44 5.37 16.11 2.18
CA ASP A 44 5.31 16.36 3.62
C ASP A 44 6.50 15.67 4.33
N PRO A 45 7.45 16.43 4.90
CA PRO A 45 8.67 15.89 5.49
C PRO A 45 8.38 15.03 6.72
N VAL A 46 7.33 15.33 7.49
CA VAL A 46 6.98 14.59 8.71
C VAL A 46 6.37 13.25 8.34
N LYS A 47 5.39 13.24 7.43
CA LYS A 47 4.73 12.00 7.01
C LYS A 47 5.67 11.03 6.31
N SER A 48 6.54 11.58 5.47
CA SER A 48 7.55 10.77 4.78
C SER A 48 8.55 10.17 5.75
N GLU A 49 9.01 10.91 6.77
CA GLU A 49 9.95 10.35 7.75
C GLU A 49 9.29 9.25 8.60
N ASN A 50 8.06 9.48 9.09
CA ASN A 50 7.32 8.48 9.87
C ASN A 50 7.07 7.20 9.06
N THR A 51 6.73 7.35 7.77
CA THR A 51 6.50 6.21 6.88
C THR A 51 7.80 5.45 6.62
N LEU A 52 8.92 6.16 6.43
CA LEU A 52 10.22 5.51 6.29
C LEU A 52 10.60 4.75 7.56
N GLN A 53 10.39 5.35 8.74
CA GLN A 53 10.66 4.71 10.02
C GLN A 53 9.81 3.46 10.21
N MET A 54 8.50 3.52 9.90
CA MET A 54 7.61 2.36 9.92
C MET A 54 8.12 1.23 8.99
N LEU A 55 8.60 1.56 7.78
CA LEU A 55 9.15 0.56 6.87
C LEU A 55 10.46 -0.05 7.40
N ILE A 56 11.30 0.75 8.05
CA ILE A 56 12.52 0.28 8.72
C ILE A 56 12.16 -0.66 9.86
N ASP A 57 11.19 -0.28 10.70
CA ASP A 57 10.75 -1.09 11.83
C ASP A 57 10.09 -2.39 11.37
N ALA A 58 9.24 -2.33 10.33
CA ALA A 58 8.69 -3.52 9.68
C ALA A 58 9.76 -4.44 9.07
N SER A 59 10.92 -3.90 8.68
CA SER A 59 12.05 -4.69 8.18
C SER A 59 12.84 -5.37 9.31
N ARG A 60 12.98 -4.68 10.45
CA ARG A 60 13.76 -5.14 11.61
C ARG A 60 12.96 -6.12 12.48
N TYR A 61 11.70 -5.76 12.74
CA TYR A 61 10.81 -6.50 13.61
C TYR A 61 9.78 -7.24 12.77
N ARG A 62 9.60 -8.54 13.01
CA ARG A 62 8.53 -9.34 12.38
C ARG A 62 7.18 -9.14 13.09
N GLY A 63 6.96 -7.93 13.62
CA GLY A 63 5.82 -7.56 14.45
C GLY A 63 4.61 -7.08 13.65
N MET A 64 3.80 -6.25 14.29
CA MET A 64 2.54 -5.74 13.73
C MET A 64 2.77 -4.85 12.51
N GLU A 65 3.81 -4.02 12.51
CA GLU A 65 4.19 -3.12 11.42
C GLU A 65 4.41 -3.93 10.13
N ARG A 66 5.11 -5.05 10.24
CA ARG A 66 5.34 -5.94 9.12
C ARG A 66 4.05 -6.59 8.62
N ALA A 67 3.17 -7.02 9.53
CA ALA A 67 1.88 -7.58 9.16
C ALA A 67 1.01 -6.55 8.43
N VAL A 68 0.95 -5.32 8.93
CA VAL A 68 0.23 -4.19 8.33
C VAL A 68 0.74 -3.90 6.93
N VAL A 69 2.05 -3.65 6.76
CA VAL A 69 2.63 -3.37 5.44
C VAL A 69 2.33 -4.49 4.44
N ARG A 70 2.49 -5.76 4.85
CA ARG A 70 2.21 -6.88 3.96
C ARG A 70 0.75 -7.03 3.60
N ASN A 71 -0.16 -6.82 4.54
CA ASN A 71 -1.59 -6.89 4.28
C ASN A 71 -2.02 -5.77 3.33
N ILE A 72 -1.56 -4.54 3.54
CA ILE A 72 -1.82 -3.41 2.63
C ILE A 72 -1.30 -3.74 1.22
N CYS A 73 -0.07 -4.25 1.09
CA CYS A 73 0.47 -4.64 -0.22
C CYS A 73 -0.35 -5.73 -0.91
N ARG A 74 -0.80 -6.75 -0.16
CA ARG A 74 -1.62 -7.83 -0.73
C ARG A 74 -2.98 -7.33 -1.18
N LEU A 75 -3.64 -6.52 -0.36
CA LEU A 75 -4.94 -5.95 -0.68
C LEU A 75 -4.84 -5.04 -1.91
N TYR A 76 -3.80 -4.22 -2.00
CA TYR A 76 -3.53 -3.40 -3.18
C TYR A 76 -3.29 -4.24 -4.45
N ALA A 77 -2.55 -5.34 -4.34
CA ALA A 77 -2.35 -6.26 -5.46
C ALA A 77 -3.67 -6.92 -5.90
N LEU A 78 -4.48 -7.37 -4.95
CA LEU A 78 -5.80 -7.96 -5.22
C LEU A 78 -6.76 -6.96 -5.86
N GLU A 79 -6.81 -5.73 -5.37
CA GLU A 79 -7.62 -4.65 -5.95
C GLU A 79 -7.23 -4.39 -7.41
N LYS A 80 -5.93 -4.33 -7.71
CA LYS A 80 -5.42 -4.17 -9.07
C LYS A 80 -5.79 -5.36 -9.97
N GLU A 81 -5.70 -6.59 -9.46
CA GLU A 81 -6.13 -7.79 -10.19
C GLU A 81 -7.64 -7.77 -10.46
N TYR A 82 -8.44 -7.36 -9.47
CA TYR A 82 -9.89 -7.21 -9.58
C TYR A 82 -10.28 -6.12 -10.58
N ALA A 83 -9.52 -5.02 -10.64
CA ALA A 83 -9.76 -3.96 -11.62
C ALA A 83 -9.54 -4.44 -13.07
N ILE A 84 -8.57 -5.34 -13.30
CA ILE A 84 -8.31 -5.94 -14.62
C ILE A 84 -9.34 -7.02 -14.94
N ARG A 85 -9.62 -7.89 -13.97
CA ARG A 85 -10.53 -9.03 -14.14
C ARG A 85 -11.36 -9.22 -12.87
N PRO A 86 -12.51 -8.53 -12.78
CA PRO A 86 -13.40 -8.69 -11.65
C PRO A 86 -13.85 -10.15 -11.53
N PRO A 87 -13.95 -10.70 -10.31
CA PRO A 87 -14.63 -11.97 -10.15
C PRO A 87 -16.04 -11.80 -10.70
N PHE A 88 -16.48 -12.77 -11.51
CA PHE A 88 -17.80 -12.78 -12.12
C PHE A 88 -18.04 -11.76 -13.25
N TYR A 89 -17.00 -11.21 -13.88
CA TYR A 89 -17.11 -10.30 -15.04
C TYR A 89 -18.10 -10.78 -16.14
N ASN A 90 -18.18 -12.09 -16.38
CA ASN A 90 -19.08 -12.70 -17.38
C ASN A 90 -20.36 -13.33 -16.79
N ARG A 91 -20.69 -13.09 -15.52
CA ARG A 91 -21.87 -13.69 -14.87
C ARG A 91 -22.83 -12.61 -14.39
N LYS A 92 -24.13 -12.86 -14.56
CA LYS A 92 -25.18 -12.02 -13.96
C LYS A 92 -25.28 -12.33 -12.47
N LEU A 93 -24.76 -11.42 -11.64
CA LEU A 93 -24.90 -11.46 -10.19
C LEU A 93 -26.25 -10.88 -9.76
N LYS A 94 -26.75 -11.32 -8.59
CA LYS A 94 -27.84 -10.61 -7.91
C LYS A 94 -27.38 -9.19 -7.53
N PRO A 95 -28.27 -8.19 -7.53
CA PRO A 95 -27.91 -6.81 -7.19
C PRO A 95 -27.18 -6.67 -5.84
N GLU A 96 -27.63 -7.40 -4.82
CA GLU A 96 -27.02 -7.43 -3.48
C GLU A 96 -25.56 -7.91 -3.51
N ILE A 97 -25.29 -8.97 -4.26
CA ILE A 97 -23.94 -9.55 -4.36
C ILE A 97 -23.03 -8.60 -5.14
N LYS A 98 -23.57 -7.98 -6.21
CA LYS A 98 -22.83 -6.97 -6.96
C LYS A 98 -22.44 -5.79 -6.07
N HIS A 99 -23.39 -5.28 -5.27
CA HIS A 99 -23.11 -4.20 -4.31
C HIS A 99 -21.99 -4.57 -3.33
N LEU A 100 -22.00 -5.80 -2.79
CA LEU A 100 -20.92 -6.26 -1.91
C LEU A 100 -19.55 -6.24 -2.59
N HIS A 101 -19.48 -6.63 -3.87
CA HIS A 101 -18.23 -6.58 -4.63
C HIS A 101 -17.77 -5.17 -4.97
N ASP A 102 -18.71 -4.30 -5.37
CA ASP A 102 -18.45 -2.92 -5.74
C ASP A 102 -17.89 -2.14 -4.53
N HIS A 103 -18.33 -2.47 -3.31
CA HIS A 103 -17.91 -1.80 -2.06
C HIS A 103 -16.90 -2.59 -1.22
N ALA A 104 -16.34 -3.69 -1.73
CA ALA A 104 -15.49 -4.59 -0.94
C ALA A 104 -14.19 -3.94 -0.41
N TYR A 105 -13.73 -2.86 -1.06
CA TYR A 105 -12.49 -2.17 -0.71
C TYR A 105 -12.72 -0.85 0.03
N ASP A 106 -13.96 -0.36 0.15
CA ASP A 106 -14.26 0.93 0.77
C ASP A 106 -13.81 0.98 2.23
N ASP A 107 -14.13 -0.08 2.98
CA ASP A 107 -13.71 -0.22 4.37
C ASP A 107 -12.18 -0.23 4.51
N ILE A 108 -11.48 -0.87 3.57
CA ILE A 108 -10.02 -0.94 3.56
C ILE A 108 -9.41 0.44 3.28
N HIS A 109 -9.97 1.17 2.32
CA HIS A 109 -9.52 2.52 1.98
C HIS A 109 -9.72 3.47 3.16
N LEU A 110 -10.87 3.39 3.82
CA LEU A 110 -11.14 4.15 5.04
C LEU A 110 -10.13 3.82 6.15
N LEU A 111 -9.84 2.54 6.36
CA LEU A 111 -8.87 2.11 7.37
C LEU A 111 -7.47 2.65 7.08
N ILE A 112 -7.03 2.63 5.82
CA ILE A 112 -5.75 3.21 5.40
C ILE A 112 -5.73 4.72 5.61
N GLN A 113 -6.84 5.42 5.31
CA GLN A 113 -6.94 6.86 5.56
C GLN A 113 -6.85 7.19 7.05
N MET A 114 -7.55 6.44 7.90
CA MET A 114 -7.48 6.59 9.36
C MET A 114 -6.05 6.34 9.86
N LEU A 115 -5.41 5.27 9.38
CA LEU A 115 -4.04 4.92 9.74
C LEU A 115 -3.06 6.03 9.35
N ASN A 116 -3.19 6.56 8.14
CA ASN A 116 -2.38 7.68 7.67
C ASN A 116 -2.61 8.96 8.46
N LYS A 117 -3.84 9.20 8.93
CA LYS A 117 -4.20 10.36 9.74
C LYS A 117 -3.67 10.26 11.18
N GLU A 118 -3.86 9.11 11.83
CA GLU A 118 -3.50 8.92 13.24
C GLU A 118 -1.99 8.80 13.44
N MET A 119 -1.30 8.07 12.55
CA MET A 119 0.15 7.87 12.65
C MET A 119 0.96 8.86 11.82
N ASN A 120 0.30 9.85 11.20
CA ASN A 120 0.92 10.80 10.27
C ASN A 120 1.79 10.08 9.24
N LEU A 121 1.17 9.22 8.42
CA LEU A 121 1.83 8.43 7.39
C LEU A 121 1.36 8.80 6.00
N CYS A 122 2.07 8.31 4.99
CA CYS A 122 1.75 8.42 3.58
C CYS A 122 1.82 7.06 2.88
N LEU A 123 1.21 6.02 3.50
CA LEU A 123 1.16 4.64 3.00
C LEU A 123 0.36 4.49 1.71
#